data_AF-A0A7X3RWD5-F1
#
_entry.id   AF-A0A7X3RWD5-F1
#
_cell.length_a   1.000
_cell.length_b   1.000
_cell.length_c   1.000
_cell.angle_alpha   90.00
_cell.angle_beta   90.00
_cell.angle_gamma   90.00
#
_symmetry.space_group_name_H-M   'P 1'
#
loop_
_entity.id
_entity.type
_entity.pdbx_description
1 polymer ?
#
loop_
_entity_poly.entity_id
_entity_poly.type
_entity_poly.pdbx_seq_one_letter_code
_entity_poly.pdbx_strand_id
1 'polypeptide(L)'
;MLVLDLALKSLRNRAFSTTLTVGSIALSVALLVGVENVRVGMRESFSNTISQTDLIVGTKGGTIQLLLYSVFGMGAPTENVSWEAYRQWAEHPAVEWTIPYSLGDSHRGFRVIGTNEDFYRHYRYRGGQEVALAEGRASEDLLDVTLGADVAAELNYSLGDEIAVTHGLSEVGFLVHDHMPFTVVGVLAKTFTPVDRALYVTLEGMEAIHLEDDGHAHDEAEEAPADDEHTHEEEAASTDDGHDHDHEGHVHDEAEEAPADDGHVHDEDAADDHEGHDHDDHAHDEVADDDHEGHAHDEETEVADADAGHDHDDHAHDEVADDDHEG
;
A
#
# COMPACT_ATOMS: atom_id res chain seq x y z
N MET A 1 -8.90 -23.94 55.08
CA MET A 1 -10.36 -23.80 54.88
C MET A 1 -10.95 -22.61 55.63
N LEU A 2 -11.01 -22.61 56.97
CA LEU A 2 -11.72 -21.59 57.78
C LEU A 2 -11.49 -20.12 57.35
N VAL A 3 -10.24 -19.72 57.11
CA VAL A 3 -9.87 -18.35 56.66
C VAL A 3 -10.48 -17.98 55.30
N LEU A 4 -10.57 -18.94 54.38
CA LEU A 4 -11.11 -18.76 53.03
C LEU A 4 -12.64 -18.59 53.05
N ASP A 5 -13.34 -19.36 53.88
CA ASP A 5 -14.78 -19.24 54.10
C ASP A 5 -15.13 -17.92 54.81
N LEU A 6 -14.33 -17.50 55.79
CA LEU A 6 -14.45 -16.17 56.42
C LEU A 6 -14.19 -15.03 55.41
N ALA A 7 -13.20 -15.16 54.53
CA ALA A 7 -12.92 -14.17 53.49
C ALA A 7 -14.09 -14.06 52.48
N LEU A 8 -14.61 -15.18 51.97
CA LEU A 8 -15.79 -15.23 51.09
C LEU A 8 -17.03 -14.59 51.75
N LYS A 9 -17.27 -14.87 53.03
CA LYS A 9 -18.36 -14.23 53.79
C LYS A 9 -18.15 -12.73 53.97
N SER A 10 -16.92 -12.28 54.21
CA SER A 10 -16.57 -10.85 54.30
C SER A 10 -16.78 -10.11 52.98
N LEU A 11 -16.29 -10.67 51.87
CA LEU A 11 -16.48 -10.14 50.51
C LEU A 11 -17.96 -10.05 50.15
N ARG A 12 -18.74 -11.11 50.39
CA ARG A 12 -20.19 -11.10 50.12
C ARG A 12 -20.96 -10.12 51.00
N ASN A 13 -20.48 -9.82 52.22
CA ASN A 13 -21.04 -8.79 53.09
C ASN A 13 -20.66 -7.36 52.66
N ARG A 14 -19.66 -7.20 51.78
CA ARG A 14 -19.23 -5.91 51.19
C ARG A 14 -19.46 -5.86 49.67
N ALA A 15 -20.43 -6.64 49.17
CA ALA A 15 -20.61 -6.96 47.75
C ALA A 15 -20.46 -5.76 46.81
N PHE A 16 -21.12 -4.62 47.08
CA PHE A 16 -21.01 -3.43 46.23
C PHE A 16 -19.57 -2.91 46.05
N SER A 17 -18.83 -2.75 47.15
CA SER A 17 -17.43 -2.31 47.11
C SER A 17 -16.53 -3.38 46.49
N THR A 18 -16.75 -4.66 46.80
CA THR A 18 -16.00 -5.76 46.19
C THR A 18 -16.23 -5.84 44.67
N THR A 19 -17.47 -5.72 44.20
CA THR A 19 -17.81 -5.72 42.77
C THR A 19 -17.22 -4.53 42.05
N LEU A 20 -17.19 -3.33 42.66
CA LEU A 20 -16.49 -2.18 42.08
C LEU A 20 -14.98 -2.45 41.95
N THR A 21 -14.30 -2.91 43.00
CA THR A 21 -12.86 -3.21 42.94
C THR A 21 -12.53 -4.32 41.93
N VAL A 22 -13.32 -5.40 41.90
CA VAL A 22 -13.17 -6.49 40.91
C VAL A 22 -13.44 -5.97 39.50
N GLY A 23 -14.45 -5.12 39.31
CA GLY A 23 -14.77 -4.49 38.03
C GLY A 23 -13.65 -3.58 37.52
N SER A 24 -13.05 -2.75 38.39
CA SER A 24 -11.89 -1.93 38.03
C SER A 24 -10.68 -2.78 37.64
N ILE A 25 -10.35 -3.82 38.40
CA ILE A 25 -9.24 -4.74 38.08
C ILE A 25 -9.51 -5.46 36.77
N ALA A 26 -10.73 -5.99 36.58
CA ALA A 26 -11.12 -6.67 35.35
C ALA A 26 -11.06 -5.74 34.13
N LEU A 27 -11.49 -4.48 34.26
CA LEU A 27 -11.40 -3.48 33.20
C LEU A 27 -9.94 -3.15 32.85
N SER A 28 -9.07 -2.91 33.83
CA SER A 28 -7.65 -2.65 33.59
C SER A 28 -6.94 -3.84 32.91
N VAL A 29 -7.23 -5.07 33.33
CA VAL A 29 -6.68 -6.27 32.69
C VAL A 29 -7.25 -6.48 31.29
N ALA A 30 -8.56 -6.28 31.10
CA ALA A 30 -9.19 -6.40 29.78
C ALA A 30 -8.70 -5.35 28.78
N LEU A 31 -8.41 -4.12 29.23
CA LEU A 31 -7.77 -3.10 28.40
C LEU A 31 -6.34 -3.48 28.03
N LEU A 32 -5.52 -3.92 28.99
CA LEU A 32 -4.13 -4.32 28.74
C LEU A 32 -4.06 -5.51 27.74
N VAL A 33 -4.83 -6.57 27.99
CA VAL A 33 -4.89 -7.74 27.12
C VAL A 33 -5.55 -7.41 25.78
N GLY A 34 -6.57 -6.55 25.75
CA GLY A 34 -7.22 -6.11 24.53
C GLY A 34 -6.28 -5.33 23.61
N VAL A 35 -5.52 -4.38 24.17
CA VAL A 35 -4.53 -3.60 23.41
C VAL A 35 -3.41 -4.50 22.88
N GLU A 36 -2.84 -5.39 23.68
CA GLU A 36 -1.77 -6.27 23.17
C GLU A 36 -2.31 -7.30 22.15
N ASN A 37 -3.52 -7.84 22.33
CA ASN A 37 -4.15 -8.72 21.34
C ASN A 37 -4.40 -7.99 20.01
N VAL A 38 -4.87 -6.74 20.03
CA VAL A 38 -5.04 -5.92 18.82
C VAL A 38 -3.69 -5.61 18.18
N ARG A 39 -2.67 -5.28 18.97
CA ARG A 39 -1.30 -5.00 18.52
C ARG A 39 -0.62 -6.22 17.88
N VAL A 40 -0.81 -7.41 18.44
CA VAL A 40 -0.34 -8.68 17.86
C VAL A 40 -1.15 -9.00 16.60
N GLY A 41 -2.48 -8.95 16.66
CA GLY A 41 -3.35 -9.23 15.52
C GLY A 41 -3.10 -8.33 14.30
N MET A 42 -2.78 -7.05 14.51
CA MET A 42 -2.36 -6.17 13.41
C MET A 42 -1.04 -6.64 12.78
N ARG A 43 0.00 -6.94 13.57
CA ARG A 43 1.28 -7.47 13.06
C ARG A 43 1.10 -8.78 12.31
N GLU A 44 0.30 -9.68 12.88
CA GLU A 44 -0.09 -10.96 12.29
C GLU A 44 -0.72 -10.74 10.90
N SER A 45 -1.66 -9.80 10.76
CA SER A 45 -2.24 -9.43 9.45
C SER A 45 -1.22 -8.86 8.46
N PHE A 46 -0.25 -8.07 8.92
CA PHE A 46 0.85 -7.61 8.05
C PHE A 46 1.69 -8.79 7.52
N SER A 47 2.17 -9.65 8.42
CA SER A 47 2.98 -10.84 8.05
C SER A 47 2.22 -11.92 7.27
N ASN A 48 0.89 -11.94 7.34
CA ASN A 48 0.06 -12.89 6.60
C ASN A 48 -0.35 -12.41 5.20
N THR A 49 -0.22 -11.11 4.89
CA THR A 49 -0.66 -10.59 3.59
C THR A 49 0.31 -10.96 2.47
N ILE A 50 1.61 -10.77 2.68
CA ILE A 50 2.66 -11.12 1.73
C ILE A 50 3.77 -11.93 2.42
N SER A 51 4.30 -12.92 1.73
CA SER A 51 5.33 -13.84 2.20
C SER A 51 6.19 -14.29 1.02
N GLN A 52 7.39 -14.84 1.29
CA GLN A 52 8.33 -15.30 0.25
C GLN A 52 8.63 -14.23 -0.83
N THR A 53 8.69 -12.95 -0.40
CA THR A 53 9.01 -11.80 -1.25
C THR A 53 10.19 -11.06 -0.62
N ASP A 54 11.35 -11.09 -1.26
CA ASP A 54 12.60 -10.56 -0.70
C ASP A 54 12.70 -9.03 -0.78
N LEU A 55 12.08 -8.41 -1.79
CA LEU A 55 12.15 -6.97 -2.03
C LEU A 55 10.88 -6.44 -2.71
N ILE A 56 10.41 -5.28 -2.24
CA ILE A 56 9.42 -4.45 -2.93
C ILE A 56 10.17 -3.24 -3.49
N VAL A 57 10.15 -3.05 -4.80
CA VAL A 57 10.82 -1.95 -5.49
C VAL A 57 9.80 -0.87 -5.86
N GLY A 58 10.20 0.39 -5.75
CA GLY A 58 9.39 1.55 -6.12
C GLY A 58 10.27 2.76 -6.36
N THR A 59 9.64 3.90 -6.63
CA THR A 59 10.33 5.19 -6.79
C THR A 59 10.81 5.76 -5.45
N LYS A 60 11.49 6.91 -5.48
CA LYS A 60 12.02 7.58 -4.29
C LYS A 60 10.87 8.08 -3.41
N GLY A 61 10.65 7.40 -2.29
CA GLY A 61 9.61 7.74 -1.31
C GLY A 61 9.84 7.04 0.03
N GLY A 62 8.87 7.14 0.94
CA GLY A 62 8.93 6.45 2.22
C GLY A 62 8.66 4.95 2.08
N THR A 63 9.55 4.10 2.58
CA THR A 63 9.41 2.62 2.50
C THR A 63 8.09 2.11 3.08
N ILE A 64 7.60 2.75 4.15
CA ILE A 64 6.30 2.42 4.77
C ILE A 64 5.13 2.80 3.84
N GLN A 65 5.20 3.93 3.13
CA GLN A 65 4.19 4.31 2.14
C GLN A 65 4.18 3.32 0.98
N LEU A 66 5.35 2.96 0.43
CA LEU A 66 5.46 1.97 -0.65
C LEU A 66 4.84 0.63 -0.24
N LEU A 67 5.15 0.13 0.96
CA LEU A 67 4.59 -1.12 1.50
C LEU A 67 3.07 -1.03 1.68
N LEU A 68 2.56 0.05 2.29
CA LEU A 68 1.12 0.23 2.52
C LEU A 68 0.34 0.38 1.21
N TYR A 69 0.91 1.09 0.23
CA TYR A 69 0.28 1.32 -1.06
C TYR A 69 0.23 0.02 -1.88
N SER A 70 1.38 -0.62 -2.11
CA SER A 70 1.47 -1.85 -2.91
C SER A 70 0.74 -3.04 -2.28
N VAL A 71 1.00 -3.36 -1.02
CA VAL A 71 0.55 -4.62 -0.40
C VAL A 71 -0.84 -4.50 0.24
N PHE A 72 -1.28 -3.28 0.61
CA PHE A 72 -2.56 -3.07 1.29
C PHE A 72 -3.53 -2.13 0.54
N GLY A 73 -3.12 -1.55 -0.59
CA GLY A 73 -3.91 -0.54 -1.29
C GLY A 73 -4.14 0.75 -0.47
N MET A 74 -3.38 0.97 0.59
CA MET A 74 -3.58 2.05 1.56
C MET A 74 -2.65 3.23 1.32
N GLY A 75 -3.22 4.44 1.25
CA GLY A 75 -2.49 5.69 1.05
C GLY A 75 -2.57 6.23 -0.38
N ALA A 76 -1.81 7.30 -0.61
CA ALA A 76 -1.71 7.99 -1.90
C ALA A 76 -0.63 7.35 -2.81
N PRO A 77 -0.78 7.48 -4.15
CA PRO A 77 0.22 6.99 -5.10
C PRO A 77 1.64 7.48 -4.82
N THR A 78 2.61 6.64 -5.13
CA THR A 78 3.99 7.04 -5.38
C THR A 78 4.17 7.33 -6.86
N GLU A 79 5.24 8.03 -7.24
CA GLU A 79 5.68 8.13 -8.64
C GLU A 79 5.82 6.74 -9.27
N ASN A 80 5.55 6.62 -10.57
CA ASN A 80 5.62 5.35 -11.28
C ASN A 80 7.07 4.95 -11.63
N VAL A 81 7.38 3.65 -11.54
CA VAL A 81 8.65 3.11 -12.04
C VAL A 81 8.55 2.97 -13.56
N SER A 82 9.54 3.48 -14.31
CA SER A 82 9.50 3.38 -15.77
C SER A 82 9.66 1.93 -16.25
N TRP A 83 9.00 1.60 -17.36
CA TRP A 83 9.06 0.26 -17.95
C TRP A 83 10.48 -0.20 -18.29
N GLU A 84 11.35 0.72 -18.72
CA GLU A 84 12.78 0.45 -18.94
C GLU A 84 13.51 0.06 -17.65
N ALA A 85 13.21 0.74 -16.52
CA ALA A 85 13.80 0.41 -15.23
C ALA A 85 13.26 -0.93 -14.68
N TYR A 86 11.97 -1.20 -14.81
CA TYR A 86 11.40 -2.52 -14.48
C TYR A 86 12.10 -3.62 -15.29
N ARG A 87 12.19 -3.46 -16.61
CA ARG A 87 12.82 -4.42 -17.53
C ARG A 87 14.29 -4.67 -17.18
N GLN A 88 15.05 -3.62 -16.86
CA GLN A 88 16.44 -3.74 -16.43
C GLN A 88 16.61 -4.63 -15.18
N TRP A 89 15.64 -4.61 -14.25
CA TRP A 89 15.65 -5.48 -13.07
C TRP A 89 15.10 -6.88 -13.35
N ALA A 90 14.05 -7.01 -14.17
CA ALA A 90 13.51 -8.31 -14.58
C ALA A 90 14.51 -9.15 -15.42
N GLU A 91 15.36 -8.49 -16.21
CA GLU A 91 16.44 -9.13 -16.98
C GLU A 91 17.77 -9.25 -16.17
N HIS A 92 17.79 -8.91 -14.87
CA HIS A 92 19.02 -8.89 -14.06
C HIS A 92 19.39 -10.29 -13.51
N PRO A 93 20.64 -10.79 -13.66
CA PRO A 93 21.02 -12.17 -13.30
C PRO A 93 20.92 -12.59 -11.82
N ALA A 94 20.54 -11.69 -10.92
CA ALA A 94 20.30 -11.98 -9.49
C ALA A 94 18.81 -11.97 -9.11
N VAL A 95 17.92 -11.90 -10.11
CA VAL A 95 16.46 -11.88 -9.95
C VAL A 95 15.91 -13.14 -10.61
N GLU A 96 15.16 -13.95 -9.85
CA GLU A 96 14.60 -15.21 -10.35
C GLU A 96 13.25 -15.01 -11.05
N TRP A 97 12.45 -14.07 -10.54
CA TRP A 97 11.14 -13.69 -11.07
C TRP A 97 10.80 -12.27 -10.59
N THR A 98 9.85 -11.61 -11.26
CA THR A 98 9.31 -10.29 -10.88
C THR A 98 7.81 -10.26 -11.10
N ILE A 99 7.09 -9.56 -10.22
CA ILE A 99 5.67 -9.24 -10.43
C ILE A 99 5.58 -7.74 -10.71
N PRO A 100 5.19 -7.30 -11.92
CA PRO A 100 4.87 -5.91 -12.18
C PRO A 100 3.54 -5.56 -11.51
N TYR A 101 3.44 -4.38 -10.90
CA TYR A 101 2.32 -4.06 -10.03
C TYR A 101 1.99 -2.56 -10.10
N SER A 102 1.07 -2.22 -10.99
CA SER A 102 0.58 -0.85 -11.19
C SER A 102 -0.68 -0.59 -10.34
N LEU A 103 -0.80 0.62 -9.82
CA LEU A 103 -1.86 1.06 -8.91
C LEU A 103 -2.16 2.54 -9.10
N GLY A 104 -3.43 2.88 -9.28
CA GLY A 104 -3.92 4.26 -9.23
C GLY A 104 -5.45 4.28 -9.10
N ASP A 105 -6.09 3.52 -9.98
CA ASP A 105 -7.53 3.52 -10.19
C ASP A 105 -8.33 2.76 -9.14
N SER A 106 -9.64 3.00 -9.17
CA SER A 106 -10.59 2.25 -8.36
C SER A 106 -11.86 1.91 -9.14
N HIS A 107 -12.59 0.92 -8.63
CA HIS A 107 -13.96 0.64 -9.02
C HIS A 107 -14.81 0.54 -7.75
N ARG A 108 -15.75 1.48 -7.58
CA ARG A 108 -16.66 1.52 -6.41
C ARG A 108 -15.94 1.40 -5.05
N GLY A 109 -14.76 2.02 -4.94
CA GLY A 109 -13.93 2.02 -3.73
C GLY A 109 -12.97 0.83 -3.56
N PHE A 110 -13.02 -0.17 -4.44
CA PHE A 110 -12.02 -1.24 -4.51
C PHE A 110 -10.88 -0.86 -5.46
N ARG A 111 -9.64 -1.29 -5.18
CA ARG A 111 -8.49 -0.96 -6.02
C ARG A 111 -8.53 -1.73 -7.35
N VAL A 112 -8.12 -1.09 -8.43
CA VAL A 112 -7.73 -1.78 -9.67
C VAL A 112 -6.20 -1.90 -9.71
N ILE A 113 -5.70 -3.08 -10.04
CA ILE A 113 -4.27 -3.43 -10.09
C ILE A 113 -3.95 -3.90 -11.51
N GLY A 114 -3.01 -3.20 -12.17
CA GLY A 114 -2.40 -3.68 -13.41
C GLY A 114 -1.25 -4.62 -13.08
N THR A 115 -1.31 -5.87 -13.54
CA THR A 115 -0.26 -6.87 -13.31
C THR A 115 -0.20 -7.88 -14.47
N ASN A 116 0.50 -9.00 -14.31
CA ASN A 116 0.59 -10.07 -15.31
C ASN A 116 0.37 -11.45 -14.68
N GLU A 117 0.53 -12.51 -15.48
CA GLU A 117 0.41 -13.91 -15.07
C GLU A 117 1.28 -14.27 -13.84
N ASP A 118 2.40 -13.58 -13.64
CA ASP A 118 3.40 -13.93 -12.62
C ASP A 118 2.91 -13.55 -11.21
N PHE A 119 1.91 -12.67 -11.09
CA PHE A 119 1.19 -12.48 -9.82
C PHE A 119 0.57 -13.80 -9.34
N TYR A 120 -0.19 -14.48 -10.20
CA TYR A 120 -0.83 -15.75 -9.85
C TYR A 120 0.19 -16.88 -9.63
N ARG A 121 1.29 -16.87 -10.39
CA ARG A 121 2.37 -17.88 -10.26
C ARG A 121 3.24 -17.69 -9.02
N HIS A 122 3.63 -16.47 -8.67
CA HIS A 122 4.70 -16.19 -7.70
C HIS A 122 4.24 -15.45 -6.43
N TYR A 123 3.08 -14.79 -6.41
CA TYR A 123 2.60 -14.16 -5.18
C TYR A 123 2.26 -15.22 -4.12
N ARG A 124 2.73 -15.02 -2.89
CA ARG A 124 2.52 -15.96 -1.78
C ARG A 124 2.04 -15.24 -0.53
N TYR A 125 0.94 -15.71 0.04
CA TYR A 125 0.35 -15.17 1.28
C TYR A 125 0.36 -16.23 2.39
N ARG A 126 0.12 -15.83 3.65
CA ARG A 126 -0.10 -16.73 4.82
C ARG A 126 0.91 -17.87 4.98
N GLY A 127 2.19 -17.59 4.72
CA GLY A 127 3.28 -18.57 4.87
C GLY A 127 3.44 -19.54 3.70
N GLY A 128 3.13 -19.09 2.48
CA GLY A 128 3.39 -19.86 1.25
C GLY A 128 2.15 -20.39 0.53
N GLN A 129 0.96 -19.87 0.81
CA GLN A 129 -0.24 -20.15 0.03
C GLN A 129 -0.21 -19.41 -1.32
N GLU A 130 -0.56 -20.11 -2.39
CA GLU A 130 -0.59 -19.59 -3.77
C GLU A 130 -1.93 -18.91 -4.09
N VAL A 131 -1.92 -17.90 -4.97
CA VAL A 131 -3.14 -17.20 -5.40
C VAL A 131 -3.90 -18.07 -6.41
N ALA A 132 -4.90 -18.80 -5.91
CA ALA A 132 -5.74 -19.68 -6.72
C ALA A 132 -7.05 -19.01 -7.16
N LEU A 133 -7.60 -19.47 -8.29
CA LEU A 133 -8.95 -19.13 -8.75
C LEU A 133 -9.99 -20.03 -8.06
N ALA A 134 -11.14 -19.48 -7.72
CA ALA A 134 -12.34 -20.24 -7.37
C ALA A 134 -13.17 -20.54 -8.63
N GLU A 135 -13.28 -19.56 -9.53
CA GLU A 135 -14.08 -19.63 -10.76
C GLU A 135 -13.35 -18.94 -11.92
N GLY A 136 -13.55 -19.43 -13.15
CA GLY A 136 -13.03 -18.80 -14.37
C GLY A 136 -11.52 -19.02 -14.62
N ARG A 137 -10.88 -18.03 -15.25
CA ARG A 137 -9.44 -17.98 -15.60
C ARG A 137 -8.79 -16.69 -15.10
N ALA A 138 -7.46 -16.59 -15.21
CA ALA A 138 -6.74 -15.35 -14.94
C ALA A 138 -7.03 -14.31 -16.06
N SER A 139 -6.76 -13.04 -15.77
CA SER A 139 -6.76 -11.96 -16.75
C SER A 139 -5.53 -12.05 -17.66
N GLU A 140 -5.75 -12.22 -18.96
CA GLU A 140 -4.73 -12.51 -19.99
C GLU A 140 -4.90 -11.62 -21.24
N ASP A 141 -6.14 -11.31 -21.62
CA ASP A 141 -6.52 -10.38 -22.70
C ASP A 141 -6.60 -8.93 -22.20
N LEU A 142 -6.68 -7.98 -23.15
CA LEU A 142 -6.65 -6.53 -22.89
C LEU A 142 -7.79 -6.03 -21.98
N LEU A 143 -9.00 -6.56 -22.16
CA LEU A 143 -10.21 -6.15 -21.44
C LEU A 143 -10.69 -7.24 -20.47
N ASP A 144 -9.78 -8.09 -19.98
CA ASP A 144 -10.09 -9.04 -18.91
C ASP A 144 -9.98 -8.40 -17.53
N VAL A 145 -10.90 -8.77 -16.63
CA VAL A 145 -10.70 -8.56 -15.19
C VAL A 145 -10.93 -9.83 -14.38
N THR A 146 -10.01 -10.11 -13.45
CA THR A 146 -10.15 -11.13 -12.40
C THR A 146 -10.48 -10.44 -11.08
N LEU A 147 -11.53 -10.89 -10.38
CA LEU A 147 -12.01 -10.26 -9.15
C LEU A 147 -11.46 -10.93 -7.90
N GLY A 148 -11.04 -10.13 -6.92
CA GLY A 148 -10.88 -10.57 -5.54
C GLY A 148 -12.21 -11.07 -4.93
N ALA A 149 -12.11 -12.02 -4.01
CA ALA A 149 -13.27 -12.73 -3.46
C ALA A 149 -14.30 -11.83 -2.72
N ASP A 150 -13.85 -10.72 -2.10
CA ASP A 150 -14.76 -9.73 -1.50
C ASP A 150 -15.38 -8.83 -2.57
N VAL A 151 -14.65 -8.48 -3.64
CA VAL A 151 -15.19 -7.63 -4.73
C VAL A 151 -16.38 -8.31 -5.40
N ALA A 152 -16.23 -9.58 -5.78
CA ALA A 152 -17.31 -10.35 -6.37
C ALA A 152 -18.52 -10.51 -5.41
N ALA A 153 -18.25 -10.77 -4.12
CA ALA A 153 -19.30 -10.99 -3.12
C ALA A 153 -20.05 -9.71 -2.69
N GLU A 154 -19.34 -8.59 -2.52
CA GLU A 154 -19.92 -7.31 -2.06
C GLU A 154 -20.61 -6.53 -3.20
N LEU A 155 -20.13 -6.67 -4.44
CA LEU A 155 -20.74 -6.03 -5.62
C LEU A 155 -21.69 -6.93 -6.41
N ASN A 156 -21.85 -8.20 -5.99
CA ASN A 156 -22.66 -9.24 -6.64
C ASN A 156 -22.28 -9.56 -8.10
N TYR A 157 -21.00 -9.41 -8.46
CA TYR A 157 -20.50 -9.74 -9.80
C TYR A 157 -20.31 -11.25 -10.02
N SER A 158 -20.49 -11.66 -11.27
CA SER A 158 -20.38 -13.03 -11.79
C SER A 158 -19.50 -13.06 -13.06
N LEU A 159 -19.08 -14.26 -13.49
CA LEU A 159 -18.35 -14.40 -14.76
C LEU A 159 -19.19 -13.92 -15.95
N GLY A 160 -18.60 -13.08 -16.80
CA GLY A 160 -19.23 -12.47 -17.97
C GLY A 160 -19.93 -11.13 -17.70
N ASP A 161 -19.89 -10.59 -16.48
CA ASP A 161 -20.34 -9.21 -16.22
C ASP A 161 -19.34 -8.17 -16.76
N GLU A 162 -19.85 -6.99 -17.12
CA GLU A 162 -19.08 -5.85 -17.64
C GLU A 162 -18.80 -4.80 -16.54
N ILE A 163 -17.56 -4.29 -16.50
CA ILE A 163 -17.06 -3.34 -15.50
C ILE A 163 -16.34 -2.17 -16.18
N ALA A 164 -16.93 -0.97 -16.10
CA ALA A 164 -16.21 0.29 -16.34
C ALA A 164 -15.34 0.64 -15.11
N VAL A 165 -14.09 1.06 -15.35
CA VAL A 165 -13.15 1.51 -14.32
C VAL A 165 -13.19 3.05 -14.19
N THR A 166 -12.89 3.58 -13.01
CA THR A 166 -12.86 5.02 -12.73
C THR A 166 -11.49 5.48 -12.24
N HIS A 167 -11.00 6.61 -12.76
CA HIS A 167 -9.72 7.17 -12.37
C HIS A 167 -9.70 7.58 -10.88
N GLY A 168 -8.70 7.08 -10.15
CA GLY A 168 -8.46 7.41 -8.74
C GLY A 168 -9.44 6.82 -7.72
N LEU A 169 -9.27 7.23 -6.45
CA LEU A 169 -9.98 6.70 -5.27
C LEU A 169 -11.37 7.31 -4.99
N SER A 170 -11.73 8.39 -5.70
CA SER A 170 -12.88 9.21 -5.31
C SER A 170 -14.19 8.60 -5.79
N GLU A 171 -15.14 8.39 -4.88
CA GLU A 171 -16.55 8.03 -5.17
C GLU A 171 -17.30 9.13 -5.97
N VAL A 172 -16.62 10.25 -6.26
CA VAL A 172 -17.02 11.34 -7.16
C VAL A 172 -15.90 11.57 -8.19
N GLY A 173 -15.53 10.52 -8.92
CA GLY A 173 -14.64 10.61 -10.08
C GLY A 173 -15.35 11.31 -11.24
N PHE A 174 -14.76 12.38 -11.75
CA PHE A 174 -15.11 12.91 -13.07
C PHE A 174 -14.37 12.08 -14.12
N LEU A 175 -15.03 11.80 -15.24
CA LEU A 175 -14.68 10.79 -16.24
C LEU A 175 -14.88 9.34 -15.73
N VAL A 176 -15.83 8.65 -16.37
CA VAL A 176 -16.09 7.21 -16.22
C VAL A 176 -15.85 6.60 -17.60
N HIS A 177 -15.04 5.55 -17.67
CA HIS A 177 -14.66 4.92 -18.94
C HIS A 177 -15.75 3.97 -19.47
N ASP A 178 -16.90 4.54 -19.84
CA ASP A 178 -18.08 3.85 -20.40
C ASP A 178 -17.84 3.29 -21.83
N HIS A 179 -16.62 3.36 -22.37
CA HIS A 179 -16.31 3.00 -23.77
C HIS A 179 -15.46 1.73 -23.93
N MET A 180 -14.73 1.31 -22.89
CA MET A 180 -14.01 0.03 -22.83
C MET A 180 -14.29 -0.71 -21.51
N PRO A 181 -15.45 -1.37 -21.36
CA PRO A 181 -15.73 -2.19 -20.19
C PRO A 181 -14.84 -3.44 -20.14
N PHE A 182 -14.28 -3.73 -18.97
CA PHE A 182 -13.61 -5.01 -18.70
C PHE A 182 -14.66 -6.10 -18.47
N THR A 183 -14.43 -7.29 -19.04
CA THR A 183 -15.25 -8.49 -18.82
C THR A 183 -14.70 -9.29 -17.65
N VAL A 184 -15.56 -9.68 -16.70
CA VAL A 184 -15.18 -10.54 -15.57
C VAL A 184 -14.89 -11.96 -16.07
N VAL A 185 -13.62 -12.36 -16.12
CA VAL A 185 -13.19 -13.69 -16.59
C VAL A 185 -12.79 -14.65 -15.47
N GLY A 186 -12.61 -14.15 -14.24
CA GLY A 186 -12.23 -14.97 -13.08
C GLY A 186 -12.63 -14.37 -11.75
N VAL A 187 -12.74 -15.24 -10.74
CA VAL A 187 -12.90 -14.86 -9.33
C VAL A 187 -11.91 -15.66 -8.48
N LEU A 188 -11.15 -14.97 -7.63
CA LEU A 188 -10.13 -15.58 -6.78
C LEU A 188 -10.75 -16.41 -5.64
N ALA A 189 -10.03 -17.47 -5.25
CA ALA A 189 -10.29 -18.18 -4.02
C ALA A 189 -9.92 -17.31 -2.81
N LYS A 190 -10.79 -17.25 -1.80
CA LYS A 190 -10.69 -16.28 -0.72
C LYS A 190 -9.41 -16.43 0.11
N THR A 191 -8.56 -15.42 0.06
CA THR A 191 -7.23 -15.37 0.70
C THR A 191 -7.30 -14.89 2.16
N PHE A 192 -8.35 -14.14 2.53
CA PHE A 192 -8.46 -13.37 3.76
C PHE A 192 -7.31 -12.36 3.94
N THR A 193 -6.96 -11.68 2.84
CA THR A 193 -5.97 -10.58 2.76
C THR A 193 -6.52 -9.46 1.86
N PRO A 194 -5.87 -8.28 1.75
CA PRO A 194 -6.20 -7.24 0.77
C PRO A 194 -6.38 -7.71 -0.69
N VAL A 195 -5.80 -8.85 -1.09
CA VAL A 195 -6.02 -9.49 -2.40
C VAL A 195 -7.50 -9.78 -2.67
N ASP A 196 -8.30 -10.04 -1.63
CA ASP A 196 -9.74 -10.25 -1.78
C ASP A 196 -10.49 -8.96 -2.19
N ARG A 197 -9.89 -7.77 -1.98
CA ARG A 197 -10.52 -6.44 -2.11
C ARG A 197 -9.97 -5.63 -3.29
N ALA A 198 -9.51 -6.30 -4.34
CA ALA A 198 -9.02 -5.65 -5.54
C ALA A 198 -9.50 -6.34 -6.84
N LEU A 199 -9.40 -5.61 -7.94
CA LEU A 199 -9.63 -6.06 -9.31
C LEU A 199 -8.27 -6.18 -10.00
N TYR A 200 -8.05 -7.27 -10.73
CA TYR A 200 -6.79 -7.56 -11.41
C TYR A 200 -7.00 -7.53 -12.93
N VAL A 201 -6.26 -6.65 -13.59
CA VAL A 201 -6.25 -6.46 -15.04
C VAL A 201 -4.82 -6.61 -15.57
N THR A 202 -4.67 -6.78 -16.89
CA THR A 202 -3.36 -6.72 -17.55
C THR A 202 -2.76 -5.31 -17.45
N LEU A 203 -1.43 -5.19 -17.52
CA LEU A 203 -0.76 -3.88 -17.59
C LEU A 203 -1.22 -3.11 -18.84
N GLU A 204 -1.31 -3.83 -19.95
CA GLU A 204 -1.76 -3.35 -21.25
C GLU A 204 -3.21 -2.85 -21.19
N GLY A 205 -4.09 -3.55 -20.45
CA GLY A 205 -5.46 -3.11 -20.21
C GLY A 205 -5.55 -1.83 -19.37
N MET A 206 -4.70 -1.71 -18.35
CA MET A 206 -4.59 -0.49 -17.55
C MET A 206 -4.00 0.69 -18.35
N GLU A 207 -3.08 0.44 -19.29
CA GLU A 207 -2.56 1.48 -20.19
C GLU A 207 -3.60 1.89 -21.26
N ALA A 208 -4.36 0.94 -21.80
CA ALA A 208 -5.35 1.20 -22.85
C ALA A 208 -6.44 2.21 -22.42
N ILE A 209 -6.94 2.12 -21.18
CA ILE A 209 -7.94 3.08 -20.67
C ILE A 209 -7.40 4.51 -20.46
N HIS A 210 -6.07 4.68 -20.38
CA HIS A 210 -5.46 6.00 -20.34
C HIS A 210 -5.22 6.58 -21.75
N LEU A 211 -4.93 5.72 -22.73
CA LEU A 211 -4.62 6.13 -24.11
C LEU A 211 -5.81 6.73 -24.89
N GLU A 212 -7.05 6.44 -24.51
CA GLU A 212 -8.23 7.09 -25.12
C GLU A 212 -8.51 8.49 -24.53
N ASP A 213 -8.15 8.75 -23.26
CA ASP A 213 -8.38 10.02 -22.56
C ASP A 213 -7.48 11.14 -23.13
N ASP A 214 -6.18 10.85 -23.30
CA ASP A 214 -5.22 11.71 -24.01
C ASP A 214 -5.67 12.04 -25.46
N GLY A 215 -6.45 11.14 -26.08
CA GLY A 215 -7.00 11.32 -27.43
C GLY A 215 -8.11 12.36 -27.53
N HIS A 216 -8.78 12.70 -26.42
CA HIS A 216 -9.92 13.61 -26.39
C HIS A 216 -9.60 15.00 -25.80
N ALA A 217 -8.44 15.18 -25.17
CA ALA A 217 -8.00 16.45 -24.58
C ALA A 217 -7.70 17.60 -25.59
N HIS A 218 -7.93 17.40 -26.89
CA HIS A 218 -7.48 18.31 -27.95
C HIS A 218 -8.57 18.95 -28.85
N ASP A 219 -9.83 18.50 -28.79
CA ASP A 219 -10.88 18.94 -29.74
C ASP A 219 -11.83 20.07 -29.24
N GLU A 220 -11.71 20.54 -27.98
CA GLU A 220 -12.47 21.71 -27.50
C GLU A 220 -11.69 23.03 -27.64
N ALA A 221 -11.54 23.50 -28.88
CA ALA A 221 -10.83 24.75 -29.22
C ALA A 221 -11.54 25.65 -30.28
N GLU A 222 -12.86 25.58 -30.39
CA GLU A 222 -13.74 26.45 -31.20
C GLU A 222 -15.03 26.78 -30.41
N GLU A 223 -15.63 27.97 -30.43
CA GLU A 223 -15.24 29.30 -30.93
C GLU A 223 -15.54 30.35 -29.85
N ALA A 224 -14.75 31.43 -29.77
CA ALA A 224 -15.17 32.64 -29.04
C ALA A 224 -15.96 33.57 -30.00
N PRO A 225 -17.19 34.00 -29.67
CA PRO A 225 -17.96 34.86 -30.56
C PRO A 225 -17.31 36.24 -30.67
N ALA A 226 -17.18 36.74 -31.89
CA ALA A 226 -16.73 38.11 -32.14
C ALA A 226 -17.82 39.12 -31.76
N ASP A 227 -17.46 40.15 -31.00
CA ASP A 227 -18.28 41.34 -30.73
C ASP A 227 -17.52 42.59 -31.21
N ASP A 228 -18.27 43.63 -31.60
CA ASP A 228 -17.83 44.62 -32.59
C ASP A 228 -17.48 46.01 -31.99
N GLU A 229 -16.76 46.81 -32.80
CA GLU A 229 -16.43 48.24 -32.68
C GLU A 229 -16.11 48.86 -31.30
N HIS A 230 -14.94 49.53 -31.21
CA HIS A 230 -14.94 50.98 -30.93
C HIS A 230 -13.63 51.66 -31.37
N THR A 231 -13.77 52.80 -32.04
CA THR A 231 -12.66 53.64 -32.55
C THR A 231 -12.36 54.81 -31.61
N HIS A 232 -11.11 55.28 -31.59
CA HIS A 232 -10.77 56.69 -31.35
C HIS A 232 -9.34 57.00 -31.87
N GLU A 233 -9.13 58.23 -32.36
CA GLU A 233 -7.90 58.69 -33.03
C GLU A 233 -7.19 59.79 -32.21
N GLU A 234 -5.84 59.75 -32.21
CA GLU A 234 -4.88 60.85 -31.95
C GLU A 234 -4.90 61.56 -30.55
N GLU A 235 -3.87 62.29 -30.08
CA GLU A 235 -2.70 62.90 -30.75
C GLU A 235 -1.42 62.96 -29.83
N ALA A 236 -0.29 63.38 -30.41
CA ALA A 236 0.83 64.14 -29.78
C ALA A 236 1.94 63.46 -28.92
N ALA A 237 2.98 62.98 -29.61
CA ALA A 237 4.40 63.38 -29.50
C ALA A 237 5.21 63.37 -28.16
N SER A 238 6.39 62.72 -28.17
CA SER A 238 7.75 63.36 -28.25
C SER A 238 8.90 62.53 -27.63
N THR A 239 10.11 62.64 -28.22
CA THR A 239 11.47 62.27 -27.73
C THR A 239 11.70 60.87 -27.13
N ASP A 240 12.58 60.01 -27.67
CA ASP A 240 14.03 60.16 -27.90
C ASP A 240 14.87 60.06 -26.61
N ASP A 241 15.26 58.84 -26.25
CA ASP A 241 16.67 58.46 -26.06
C ASP A 241 16.76 56.91 -26.10
N GLY A 242 17.94 56.35 -26.37
CA GLY A 242 18.16 54.89 -26.38
C GLY A 242 19.13 54.44 -25.28
N HIS A 243 19.27 53.12 -25.08
CA HIS A 243 20.54 52.40 -24.81
C HIS A 243 20.28 50.88 -24.77
N ASP A 244 21.30 50.09 -25.10
CA ASP A 244 21.34 48.65 -24.84
C ASP A 244 21.45 48.36 -23.33
N HIS A 245 21.21 47.11 -22.91
CA HIS A 245 22.25 46.28 -22.29
C HIS A 245 21.76 44.86 -21.96
N ASP A 246 22.61 43.87 -22.27
CA ASP A 246 22.48 42.50 -21.78
C ASP A 246 22.69 42.41 -20.26
N HIS A 247 22.09 41.43 -19.60
CA HIS A 247 22.49 41.01 -18.26
C HIS A 247 22.43 39.49 -18.09
N GLU A 248 23.60 38.85 -18.03
CA GLU A 248 23.77 37.52 -17.46
C GLU A 248 23.84 37.59 -15.92
N GLY A 249 23.49 36.47 -15.27
CA GLY A 249 24.16 36.03 -14.05
C GLY A 249 23.84 36.76 -12.74
N HIS A 250 22.83 36.28 -12.02
CA HIS A 250 22.75 36.47 -10.56
C HIS A 250 23.08 35.17 -9.82
N VAL A 251 24.16 35.22 -9.04
CA VAL A 251 24.39 34.32 -7.90
C VAL A 251 23.93 35.08 -6.65
N HIS A 252 23.21 34.41 -5.76
CA HIS A 252 22.81 34.98 -4.47
C HIS A 252 23.78 34.57 -3.38
N ASP A 253 24.06 35.49 -2.46
CA ASP A 253 24.57 35.19 -1.12
C ASP A 253 24.19 36.30 -0.13
N GLU A 254 23.98 35.88 1.13
CA GLU A 254 24.12 36.63 2.39
C GLU A 254 23.25 37.89 2.72
N ALA A 255 22.46 37.72 3.79
CA ALA A 255 22.45 38.54 5.01
C ALA A 255 21.64 39.87 5.13
N GLU A 256 20.54 39.77 5.89
CA GLU A 256 20.28 40.45 7.19
C GLU A 256 19.79 41.91 7.34
N GLU A 257 19.14 42.12 8.49
CA GLU A 257 18.73 43.36 9.19
C GLU A 257 17.56 44.23 8.64
N ALA A 258 16.85 44.86 9.59
CA ALA A 258 15.63 45.68 9.41
C ALA A 258 15.90 47.16 9.88
N PRO A 259 14.98 48.03 10.40
CA PRO A 259 13.53 47.93 10.71
C PRO A 259 12.72 49.23 10.34
N ALA A 260 11.63 49.48 11.10
CA ALA A 260 10.71 50.65 11.13
C ALA A 260 9.55 50.59 10.11
N ASP A 261 8.27 50.93 10.33
CA ASP A 261 7.45 51.74 11.29
C ASP A 261 6.41 52.45 10.35
N ASP A 262 5.13 52.78 10.61
CA ASP A 262 4.20 52.88 11.76
C ASP A 262 2.77 52.51 11.24
N GLY A 263 1.72 52.31 12.07
CA GLY A 263 0.42 51.85 11.52
C GLY A 263 -0.88 51.71 12.36
N HIS A 264 -0.99 52.14 13.63
CA HIS A 264 -2.25 52.43 14.37
C HIS A 264 -3.46 51.44 14.46
N VAL A 265 -3.79 51.03 15.71
CA VAL A 265 -5.12 50.86 16.41
C VAL A 265 -6.45 50.71 15.62
N HIS A 266 -7.43 49.89 16.02
CA HIS A 266 -8.17 49.76 17.32
C HIS A 266 -8.88 48.37 17.41
N ASP A 267 -9.43 47.80 18.50
CA ASP A 267 -9.39 47.95 19.99
C ASP A 267 -10.10 46.72 20.67
N GLU A 268 -9.92 46.52 21.99
CA GLU A 268 -10.76 45.93 23.11
C GLU A 268 -11.80 44.78 22.85
N ASP A 269 -12.08 43.79 23.72
CA ASP A 269 -11.95 43.53 25.19
C ASP A 269 -11.20 42.18 25.47
N ALA A 270 -10.29 42.01 26.44
CA ALA A 270 -10.43 41.87 27.92
C ALA A 270 -11.24 40.62 28.40
N ALA A 271 -10.80 39.75 29.33
CA ALA A 271 -9.58 39.62 30.18
C ALA A 271 -9.34 38.09 30.51
N ASP A 272 -8.56 37.54 31.46
CA ASP A 272 -7.84 37.99 32.68
C ASP A 272 -6.53 37.15 32.95
N ASP A 273 -5.59 37.74 33.71
CA ASP A 273 -4.49 37.25 34.58
C ASP A 273 -3.80 35.84 34.52
N HIS A 274 -2.45 35.90 34.43
CA HIS A 274 -1.35 35.31 35.26
C HIS A 274 -1.56 34.02 36.13
N GLU A 275 -0.57 33.18 36.46
CA GLU A 275 0.92 33.19 36.53
C GLU A 275 1.48 31.87 35.90
N GLY A 276 2.76 31.62 35.58
CA GLY A 276 4.02 32.33 35.84
C GLY A 276 5.02 31.46 36.62
N HIS A 277 5.78 30.56 35.95
CA HIS A 277 6.90 29.82 36.57
C HIS A 277 7.86 29.17 35.55
N ASP A 278 9.12 29.58 35.57
CA ASP A 278 10.26 28.87 34.95
C ASP A 278 10.78 27.74 35.88
N HIS A 279 11.57 26.80 35.33
CA HIS A 279 12.78 26.25 35.98
C HIS A 279 13.65 25.40 35.04
N ASP A 280 14.81 25.98 34.70
CA ASP A 280 16.19 25.44 34.61
C ASP A 280 16.53 24.01 34.12
N ASP A 281 17.67 23.96 33.40
CA ASP A 281 18.39 22.78 32.91
C ASP A 281 18.76 21.73 33.98
N HIS A 282 18.86 20.47 33.53
CA HIS A 282 19.88 19.54 34.03
C HIS A 282 20.46 18.67 32.92
N ALA A 283 21.79 18.64 32.82
CA ALA A 283 22.57 17.77 31.94
C ALA A 283 23.25 16.64 32.72
N HIS A 284 24.07 15.83 32.02
CA HIS A 284 24.82 14.65 32.47
C HIS A 284 23.99 13.35 32.58
N ASP A 285 24.56 12.16 32.35
CA ASP A 285 25.98 11.82 32.16
C ASP A 285 26.20 10.73 31.09
N GLU A 286 27.41 10.66 30.52
CA GLU A 286 27.84 9.53 29.69
C GLU A 286 28.59 8.48 30.52
N VAL A 287 28.40 7.20 30.20
CA VAL A 287 29.24 6.10 30.70
C VAL A 287 29.51 5.12 29.57
N ALA A 288 30.80 4.89 29.29
CA ALA A 288 31.31 3.80 28.49
C ALA A 288 32.34 3.02 29.33
N ASP A 289 32.27 1.69 29.28
CA ASP A 289 33.18 0.65 29.82
C ASP A 289 32.41 -0.69 29.72
N ASP A 290 32.98 -1.88 29.55
CA ASP A 290 34.24 -2.32 28.93
C ASP A 290 34.08 -3.83 28.56
N ASP A 291 35.12 -4.48 28.02
CA ASP A 291 35.06 -5.77 27.31
C ASP A 291 34.95 -7.08 28.14
N HIS A 292 34.47 -8.13 27.44
CA HIS A 292 34.74 -9.58 27.61
C HIS A 292 34.79 -10.30 28.98
N GLU A 293 33.89 -11.28 29.18
CA GLU A 293 34.15 -12.71 29.51
C GLU A 293 32.80 -13.50 29.50
N GLY A 294 32.69 -14.82 29.32
CA GLY A 294 33.73 -15.84 29.15
C GLY A 294 33.30 -17.22 29.70
N HIS A 295 32.30 -17.89 29.10
CA HIS A 295 31.85 -19.22 29.56
C HIS A 295 31.62 -20.23 28.43
N ALA A 296 32.41 -21.30 28.44
CA ALA A 296 32.13 -22.56 27.74
C ALA A 296 31.64 -23.61 28.74
N HIS A 297 30.87 -24.59 28.24
CA HIS A 297 30.62 -25.86 28.93
C HIS A 297 30.42 -26.96 27.89
N ASP A 298 31.36 -27.91 27.86
CA ASP A 298 31.23 -29.16 27.13
C ASP A 298 30.33 -30.15 27.87
N GLU A 299 29.62 -31.02 27.14
CA GLU A 299 29.62 -32.47 27.41
C GLU A 299 29.45 -33.22 26.07
N GLU A 300 30.38 -34.12 25.75
CA GLU A 300 30.24 -35.12 24.70
C GLU A 300 29.64 -36.42 25.26
N THR A 301 28.88 -37.18 24.47
CA THR A 301 29.11 -38.65 24.35
C THR A 301 28.31 -39.30 23.20
N GLU A 302 29.07 -39.94 22.30
CA GLU A 302 28.88 -41.26 21.66
C GLU A 302 27.46 -41.74 21.25
N VAL A 303 27.12 -42.00 19.98
CA VAL A 303 27.74 -42.82 18.89
C VAL A 303 27.46 -44.33 18.97
N ALA A 304 26.53 -44.80 18.11
CA ALA A 304 26.41 -46.15 17.51
C ALA A 304 25.25 -46.08 16.47
N ASP A 305 25.35 -46.24 15.15
CA ASP A 305 26.29 -46.87 14.19
C ASP A 305 25.91 -48.31 13.75
N ALA A 306 26.03 -48.57 12.44
CA ALA A 306 25.76 -49.79 11.65
C ALA A 306 24.27 -50.31 11.59
N ASP A 307 23.78 -51.02 10.55
CA ASP A 307 24.40 -51.50 9.30
C ASP A 307 23.40 -51.69 8.10
N ALA A 308 23.97 -52.02 6.94
CA ALA A 308 23.50 -52.19 5.55
C ALA A 308 22.29 -53.10 5.18
N GLY A 309 21.93 -53.05 3.87
CA GLY A 309 21.07 -54.00 3.13
C GLY A 309 20.01 -53.28 2.27
N HIS A 310 20.18 -52.91 0.98
CA HIS A 310 20.63 -53.61 -0.24
C HIS A 310 19.50 -54.39 -0.98
N ASP A 311 19.75 -54.69 -2.26
CA ASP A 311 18.83 -55.20 -3.31
C ASP A 311 17.81 -54.15 -3.82
N HIS A 312 17.76 -53.69 -5.08
CA HIS A 312 17.87 -54.23 -6.46
C HIS A 312 16.57 -54.78 -7.09
N ASP A 313 16.40 -54.39 -8.36
CA ASP A 313 15.56 -54.92 -9.44
C ASP A 313 14.04 -55.06 -9.23
N ASP A 314 13.26 -54.39 -10.08
CA ASP A 314 12.60 -55.14 -11.17
C ASP A 314 12.29 -54.25 -12.39
N HIS A 315 12.49 -54.80 -13.59
CA HIS A 315 12.10 -54.18 -14.86
C HIS A 315 10.79 -54.82 -15.36
N ALA A 316 9.83 -54.01 -15.82
CA ALA A 316 8.66 -54.50 -16.55
C ALA A 316 8.50 -53.75 -17.88
N HIS A 317 8.89 -54.40 -18.97
CA HIS A 317 8.46 -54.08 -20.33
C HIS A 317 7.44 -55.13 -20.78
N ASP A 318 6.34 -54.68 -21.39
CA ASP A 318 5.52 -55.37 -22.40
C ASP A 318 5.17 -54.24 -23.39
N GLU A 319 5.62 -54.23 -24.64
CA GLU A 319 5.18 -55.09 -25.75
C GLU A 319 3.66 -54.97 -25.97
N VAL A 320 3.25 -54.01 -26.81
CA VAL A 320 3.08 -54.16 -28.27
C VAL A 320 1.86 -55.02 -28.64
N ALA A 321 0.84 -54.34 -29.17
CA ALA A 321 -0.18 -54.92 -30.03
C ALA A 321 -0.63 -53.82 -31.01
N ASP A 322 -0.17 -53.91 -32.26
CA ASP A 322 -0.81 -53.23 -33.38
C ASP A 322 -2.21 -53.82 -33.61
N ASP A 323 -3.15 -53.01 -34.08
CA ASP A 323 -4.17 -53.51 -35.02
C ASP A 323 -4.51 -52.41 -36.02
N ASP A 324 -4.61 -52.81 -37.29
CA ASP A 324 -5.00 -51.95 -38.41
C ASP A 324 -6.53 -51.66 -38.32
N HIS A 325 -7.16 -50.72 -39.01
CA HIS A 325 -7.13 -50.56 -40.47
C HIS A 325 -7.98 -49.34 -40.92
N GLU A 326 -8.12 -49.16 -42.22
CA GLU A 326 -8.74 -48.01 -42.89
C GLU A 326 -10.28 -48.11 -42.99
N GLY A 327 -10.98 -46.97 -43.03
CA GLY A 327 -12.45 -46.90 -43.19
C GLY A 327 -13.01 -45.49 -43.32
#